data_AF-A0A1C6PLY8-F1
#
_entry.id   AF-A0A1C6PLY8-F1
#
_cell.length_a   1.000
_cell.length_b   1.000
_cell.length_c   1.000
_cell.angle_alpha   90.00
_cell.angle_beta   90.00
_cell.angle_gamma   90.00
#
_symmetry.space_group_name_H-M   'P 1'
#
loop_
_entity.id
_entity.type
_entity.pdbx_description
1 polymer ?
#
loop_
_entity_poly.entity_id
_entity_poly.type
_entity_poly.pdbx_seq_one_letter_code
_entity_poly.pdbx_strand_id
1 'polypeptide(L)'
;MSTCTHAPGSPRRHATRMTTPSIQRPTTTAFFVQAAISFGLSLVALVIGIIKLPVGPWERGFLALGLIFVVSSAFTLAKCIRDHQEVEEVTNRVDKARIDKLLIEQDVFHPGQV
;
A
#
# COMPACT_ATOMS: atom_id res chain seq x y z
N MET A 1 36.62 -13.48 55.38
CA MET A 1 36.53 -12.00 55.46
C MET A 1 36.75 -11.47 54.04
N SER A 2 35.71 -11.48 53.23
CA SER A 2 34.93 -10.27 52.89
C SER A 2 35.62 -9.40 51.85
N THR A 3 35.24 -9.55 50.59
CA THR A 3 34.71 -8.39 49.86
C THR A 3 33.71 -8.84 48.80
N CYS A 4 32.45 -8.55 49.11
CA CYS A 4 31.35 -8.46 48.17
C CYS A 4 31.65 -7.29 47.22
N THR A 5 31.72 -7.54 45.91
CA THR A 5 31.75 -6.47 44.90
C THR A 5 30.46 -6.53 44.10
N HIS A 6 29.65 -5.50 44.32
CA HIS A 6 28.30 -5.30 43.85
C HIS A 6 28.29 -4.25 42.72
N ALA A 7 27.47 -4.52 41.69
CA ALA A 7 26.90 -3.61 40.69
C ALA A 7 27.75 -3.16 39.48
N PRO A 8 27.13 -2.62 38.39
CA PRO A 8 25.69 -2.53 38.08
C PRO A 8 25.31 -3.14 36.72
N GLY A 9 23.99 -3.27 36.52
CA GLY A 9 23.35 -3.78 35.32
C GLY A 9 23.77 -3.08 34.03
N SER A 10 23.93 -3.90 32.99
CA SER A 10 24.04 -3.47 31.62
C SER A 10 22.81 -2.64 31.22
N PRO A 11 23.00 -1.45 30.61
CA PRO A 11 21.88 -0.71 30.07
C PRO A 11 21.29 -1.53 28.93
N ARG A 12 20.12 -2.11 29.20
CA ARG A 12 19.26 -2.74 28.20
C ARG A 12 18.92 -1.64 27.20
N ARG A 13 19.72 -1.54 26.12
CA ARG A 13 19.45 -0.63 25.00
C ARG A 13 18.12 -1.07 24.40
N HIS A 14 17.04 -0.47 24.89
CA HIS A 14 15.77 -0.41 24.20
C HIS A 14 16.10 0.20 22.83
N ALA A 15 16.25 -0.66 21.84
CA ALA A 15 16.16 -0.27 20.45
C ALA A 15 14.72 0.22 20.26
N THR A 16 14.49 1.49 20.57
CA THR A 16 13.28 2.21 20.20
C THR A 16 13.23 2.15 18.68
N ARG A 17 12.52 1.14 18.17
CA ARG A 17 12.14 1.03 16.77
C ARG A 17 11.27 2.25 16.52
N MET A 18 11.88 3.33 16.03
CA MET A 18 11.16 4.47 15.47
C MET A 18 10.37 3.95 14.28
N THR A 19 9.14 3.51 14.53
CA THR A 19 8.12 3.32 13.50
C THR A 19 7.86 4.70 12.92
N THR A 20 8.56 5.01 11.84
CA THR A 20 8.32 6.22 11.06
C THR A 20 6.84 6.21 10.66
N PRO A 21 6.04 7.21 11.05
CA PRO A 21 4.67 7.29 10.57
C PRO A 21 4.75 7.41 9.05
N SER A 22 4.25 6.40 8.34
CA SER A 22 4.07 6.48 6.90
C SER A 22 3.13 7.65 6.63
N ILE A 23 3.65 8.74 6.07
CA ILE A 23 2.84 9.79 5.46
C ILE A 23 2.08 9.12 4.31
N GLN A 24 0.87 8.64 4.60
CA GLN A 24 -0.12 8.29 3.58
C GLN A 24 -0.54 9.61 2.94
N ARG A 25 0.08 9.95 1.80
CA ARG A 25 -0.40 11.06 0.98
C ARG A 25 -1.72 10.60 0.36
N PRO A 26 -2.85 11.28 0.63
CA PRO A 26 -4.09 10.97 -0.06
C PRO A 26 -3.82 11.08 -1.55
N THR A 27 -4.01 9.98 -2.28
CA THR A 27 -3.82 9.92 -3.71
C THR A 27 -4.84 10.86 -4.34
N THR A 28 -4.39 12.06 -4.72
CA THR A 28 -5.28 13.09 -5.27
C THR A 28 -5.88 12.53 -6.55
N THR A 29 -7.22 12.49 -6.64
CA THR A 29 -7.98 11.94 -7.77
C THR A 29 -7.52 12.48 -9.14
N ALA A 30 -6.94 13.68 -9.18
CA ALA A 30 -6.30 14.27 -10.34
C ALA A 30 -5.19 13.38 -10.98
N PHE A 31 -4.30 12.79 -10.18
CA PHE A 31 -3.24 11.91 -10.70
C PHE A 31 -3.79 10.60 -11.26
N PHE A 32 -4.89 10.09 -10.68
CA PHE A 32 -5.56 8.91 -11.21
C PHE A 32 -6.20 9.17 -12.57
N VAL A 33 -6.89 10.31 -12.72
CA VAL A 33 -7.48 10.72 -14.00
C VAL A 33 -6.40 10.92 -15.07
N GLN A 34 -5.28 11.56 -14.72
CA GLN A 34 -4.14 11.70 -15.63
C GLN A 34 -3.59 10.34 -16.09
N ALA A 35 -3.38 9.41 -15.15
CA ALA A 35 -2.89 8.07 -15.46
C ALA A 35 -3.88 7.33 -16.38
N ALA A 36 -5.18 7.44 -16.13
CA ALA A 36 -6.22 6.85 -16.97
C ALA A 36 -6.19 7.40 -18.41
N ILE A 37 -5.99 8.71 -18.58
CA ILE A 37 -5.84 9.34 -19.90
C ILE A 37 -4.60 8.79 -20.62
N SER A 38 -3.44 8.74 -19.95
CA SER A 38 -2.20 8.19 -20.57
C SER A 38 -2.34 6.72 -20.96
N PHE A 39 -3.03 5.93 -20.14
CA PHE A 39 -3.31 4.53 -20.44
C PHE A 39 -4.23 4.40 -21.66
N GLY A 40 -5.30 5.21 -21.72
CA GLY A 40 -6.21 5.24 -22.87
C GLY A 40 -5.48 5.58 -24.17
N LEU A 41 -4.61 6.60 -24.14
CA LEU A 41 -3.80 6.97 -25.31
C LEU A 41 -2.86 5.84 -25.73
N SER A 42 -2.20 5.18 -24.78
CA SER A 42 -1.32 4.03 -25.07
C SER A 42 -2.11 2.84 -25.65
N LEU A 43 -3.32 2.58 -25.17
CA LEU A 43 -4.17 1.51 -25.66
C LEU A 43 -4.64 1.78 -27.10
N VAL A 44 -5.03 3.03 -27.39
CA VAL A 44 -5.37 3.47 -28.74
C VAL A 44 -4.16 3.33 -29.68
N ALA A 45 -2.96 3.72 -29.23
CA ALA A 45 -1.74 3.57 -30.02
C ALA A 45 -1.45 2.09 -30.38
N LEU A 46 -1.65 1.16 -29.43
CA LEU A 46 -1.52 -0.28 -29.70
C LEU A 46 -2.56 -0.79 -30.70
N VAL A 47 -3.83 -0.39 -30.56
CA VAL A 47 -4.90 -0.77 -31.49
C VAL A 47 -4.58 -0.27 -32.90
N ILE A 48 -4.12 0.98 -33.04
CA ILE A 48 -3.68 1.53 -34.33
C ILE A 48 -2.51 0.72 -34.89
N GLY A 49 -1.54 0.34 -34.05
CA GLY A 49 -0.43 -0.53 -34.44
C GLY A 49 -0.88 -1.88 -35.00
N ILE A 50 -1.86 -2.53 -34.35
CA ILE A 50 -2.45 -3.79 -34.82
C ILE A 50 -3.16 -3.61 -36.17
N ILE A 51 -3.85 -2.48 -36.38
CA ILE A 51 -4.55 -2.19 -37.65
C ILE A 51 -3.55 -1.90 -38.79
N LYS A 52 -2.44 -1.22 -38.48
CA LYS A 52 -1.40 -0.86 -39.46
C LYS A 52 -0.46 -2.02 -39.80
N LEU A 53 -0.50 -3.12 -39.05
CA LEU A 53 0.32 -4.29 -39.32
C LEU A 53 -0.16 -5.00 -40.60
N PRO A 54 0.73 -5.28 -41.58
CA PRO A 54 0.39 -6.03 -42.79
C PRO A 54 0.30 -7.53 -42.48
N VAL A 55 -0.74 -7.93 -41.76
CA VAL A 55 -1.05 -9.31 -41.38
C VAL A 55 -2.41 -9.74 -41.92
N GLY A 56 -2.64 -11.05 -42.00
CA GLY A 56 -3.92 -11.57 -42.43
C GLY A 56 -5.06 -11.17 -41.48
N PRO A 57 -6.32 -11.18 -41.96
CA PRO A 57 -7.48 -10.80 -41.15
C PRO A 57 -7.66 -11.68 -39.91
N TRP A 58 -7.25 -12.96 -40.01
CA TRP A 58 -7.39 -13.94 -38.95
C TRP A 58 -6.40 -13.71 -37.80
N GLU A 59 -5.13 -13.49 -38.12
CA GLU A 59 -4.05 -13.20 -37.17
C GLU A 59 -4.33 -11.88 -36.44
N ARG A 60 -4.85 -10.89 -37.16
CA ARG A 60 -5.28 -9.62 -36.57
C ARG A 60 -6.40 -9.82 -35.55
N GLY A 61 -7.35 -10.72 -35.82
CA GLY A 61 -8.41 -11.09 -34.89
C GLY A 61 -7.88 -11.70 -33.60
N PHE A 62 -6.92 -12.64 -33.70
CA PHE A 62 -6.28 -13.25 -32.54
C PHE A 62 -5.55 -12.21 -31.68
N LEU A 63 -4.78 -11.31 -32.30
CA LEU A 63 -4.07 -10.23 -31.59
C LEU A 63 -5.05 -9.25 -30.92
N ALA A 64 -6.15 -8.90 -31.59
CA ALA A 64 -7.17 -8.03 -31.03
C ALA A 64 -7.87 -8.67 -29.82
N LEU A 65 -8.24 -9.95 -29.91
CA LEU A 65 -8.82 -10.71 -28.80
C LEU A 65 -7.84 -10.86 -27.63
N GLY A 66 -6.57 -11.14 -27.91
CA GLY A 66 -5.52 -11.18 -26.89
C GLY A 66 -5.34 -9.85 -26.19
N LEU A 67 -5.31 -8.74 -26.94
CA LEU A 67 -5.20 -7.39 -26.39
C LEU A 67 -6.39 -7.06 -25.47
N ILE A 68 -7.63 -7.30 -25.90
CA ILE A 68 -8.80 -6.97 -25.07
C ILE A 68 -8.85 -7.85 -23.81
N PHE A 69 -8.49 -9.13 -23.93
CA PHE A 69 -8.48 -10.06 -22.81
C PHE A 69 -7.41 -9.72 -21.77
N VAL A 70 -6.18 -9.41 -22.21
CA VAL A 70 -5.08 -9.06 -21.31
C VAL A 70 -5.35 -7.73 -20.60
N VAL A 71 -5.89 -6.75 -21.32
CA VAL A 71 -6.28 -5.45 -20.75
C VAL A 71 -7.35 -5.62 -19.69
N SER A 72 -8.41 -6.39 -20.00
CA SER A 72 -9.48 -6.67 -19.04
C SER A 72 -8.94 -7.34 -17.77
N SER A 73 -8.07 -8.34 -17.93
CA SER A 73 -7.45 -9.06 -16.80
C SER A 73 -6.54 -8.15 -15.96
N ALA A 74 -5.72 -7.32 -16.62
CA ALA A 74 -4.85 -6.36 -15.94
C ALA A 74 -5.65 -5.31 -15.15
N PHE A 75 -6.78 -4.85 -15.67
CA PHE A 75 -7.68 -3.94 -14.94
C PHE A 75 -8.32 -4.58 -13.73
N THR A 76 -8.75 -5.84 -13.82
CA THR A 76 -9.28 -6.57 -12.66
C THR A 76 -8.21 -6.70 -11.59
N LEU A 77 -6.99 -7.09 -11.98
CA LEU A 77 -5.87 -7.17 -11.04
C LEU A 77 -5.55 -5.81 -10.40
N ALA A 78 -5.57 -4.73 -11.19
CA ALA A 78 -5.36 -3.37 -10.68
C ALA A 78 -6.46 -2.94 -9.70
N LYS A 79 -7.72 -3.32 -9.95
CA LYS A 79 -8.82 -3.12 -8.98
C LYS A 79 -8.57 -3.88 -7.70
N CYS A 80 -8.26 -5.19 -7.77
CA CYS A 80 -7.94 -5.97 -6.58
C CYS A 80 -6.80 -5.33 -5.76
N ILE A 81 -5.73 -4.88 -6.41
CA ILE A 81 -4.62 -4.18 -5.73
C ILE A 81 -5.09 -2.90 -5.03
N ARG A 82 -5.97 -2.11 -5.67
CA ARG A 82 -6.56 -0.90 -5.05
C ARG A 82 -7.48 -1.24 -3.90
N ASP A 83 -8.36 -2.21 -4.07
CA ASP A 83 -9.30 -2.67 -3.04
C ASP A 83 -8.50 -3.15 -1.80
N HIS A 84 -7.37 -3.81 -2.00
CA HIS A 84 -6.45 -4.19 -0.91
C HIS A 84 -5.84 -2.98 -0.19
N GLN A 85 -5.43 -1.93 -0.92
CA GLN A 85 -4.91 -0.70 -0.31
C GLN A 85 -5.98 0.03 0.52
N GLU A 86 -7.22 0.07 0.05
CA GLU A 86 -8.35 0.68 0.77
C GLU A 86 -8.67 -0.10 2.06
N VAL A 87 -8.70 -1.43 2.02
CA VAL A 87 -8.91 -2.27 3.21
C VAL A 87 -7.80 -2.10 4.24
N GLU A 88 -6.53 -2.02 3.80
CA GLU A 88 -5.38 -1.80 4.67
C GLU A 88 -5.41 -0.41 5.34
N GLU A 89 -5.82 0.63 4.61
CA GLU A 89 -5.97 1.98 5.16
C GLU A 89 -7.07 2.04 6.23
N VAL A 90 -8.24 1.45 5.97
CA VAL A 90 -9.35 1.41 6.93
C VAL A 90 -8.95 0.66 8.20
N THR A 91 -8.30 -0.50 8.06
CA THR A 91 -7.86 -1.32 9.20
C THR A 91 -6.84 -0.55 10.05
N ASN A 92 -5.84 0.08 9.42
CA ASN A 92 -4.86 0.91 10.12
C ASN A 92 -5.49 2.09 10.91
N ARG A 93 -6.56 2.70 10.39
CA ARG A 93 -7.27 3.78 11.10
C ARG A 93 -8.00 3.26 12.33
N VAL A 94 -8.64 2.10 12.22
CA VAL A 94 -9.32 1.43 13.35
C VAL A 94 -8.31 1.00 14.40
N ASP A 95 -7.20 0.42 13.98
CA ASP A 95 -6.11 0.02 14.87
C ASP A 95 -5.53 1.23 15.59
N LYS A 96 -5.28 2.34 14.90
CA LYS A 96 -4.85 3.60 15.54
C LYS A 96 -5.85 4.07 16.60
N ALA A 97 -7.14 4.12 16.28
CA ALA A 97 -8.17 4.53 17.24
C ALA A 97 -8.29 3.56 18.43
N ARG A 98 -8.09 2.27 18.20
CA ARG A 98 -8.12 1.24 19.24
C ARG A 98 -6.89 1.28 20.14
N ILE A 99 -5.70 1.47 19.56
CA ILE A 99 -4.46 1.69 20.31
C ILE A 99 -4.55 2.98 21.13
N ASP A 100 -5.10 4.06 20.55
CA ASP A 100 -5.33 5.33 21.26
C ASP A 100 -6.28 5.15 22.46
N LYS A 101 -7.37 4.36 22.29
CA LYS A 101 -8.24 3.96 23.40
C LYS A 101 -7.51 3.18 24.50
N LEU A 102 -6.65 2.23 24.13
CA LEU A 102 -5.87 1.46 25.11
C LEU A 102 -4.85 2.33 25.85
N LEU A 103 -4.25 3.31 25.18
CA LEU A 103 -3.35 4.29 25.80
C LEU A 103 -4.10 5.18 26.80
N ILE A 104 -5.29 5.67 26.43
CA ILE A 104 -6.15 6.48 27.31
C ILE A 104 -6.60 5.69 28.55
N GLU A 105 -6.94 4.42 28.38
CA GLU A 105 -7.37 3.55 29.49
C GLU A 105 -6.19 3.15 30.42
N GLN A 106 -4.97 3.02 29.88
CA GLN A 106 -3.77 2.68 30.66
C GLN A 106 -3.20 3.85 31.47
N ASP A 107 -3.47 5.11 31.09
CA ASP A 107 -2.98 6.29 31.82
C ASP A 107 -3.70 6.54 33.17
N VAL A 108 -4.69 5.69 33.51
CA VAL A 108 -5.26 5.55 34.88
C VAL A 108 -4.30 4.84 35.86
N PHE A 109 -3.25 4.17 35.39
CA PHE A 109 -2.32 3.38 36.23
C PHE A 109 -0.96 4.03 36.47
N HIS A 110 -0.95 5.30 36.90
CA HIS A 110 0.06 5.77 37.86
C HIS A 110 -0.63 6.64 38.92
N PRO A 111 -1.26 6.03 39.94
CA PRO A 111 -1.51 6.75 41.19
C PRO A 111 -0.17 7.28 41.69
N GLY A 112 -0.09 8.59 41.90
CA GLY A 112 1.00 9.21 42.63
C GLY A 112 1.18 8.48 43.96
N GLN A 113 2.16 7.57 43.99
CA GLN A 113 2.84 7.12 45.19
C GLN A 113 3.83 8.24 45.56
N VAL A 114 3.34 9.24 46.30
CA VAL A 114 4.07 9.98 47.34
C VAL A 114 3.13 10.23 48.51
#